data_AF-A0A433EXM6-F1
#
_entry.id   AF-A0A433EXM6-F1
#
_cell.length_a   1.000
_cell.length_b   1.000
_cell.length_c   1.000
_cell.angle_alpha   90.00
_cell.angle_beta   90.00
_cell.angle_gamma   90.00
#
_symmetry.space_group_name_H-M   'P 1'
#
loop_
_entity.id
_entity.type
_entity.pdbx_description
1 polymer ?
#
loop_
_entity_poly.entity_id
_entity_poly.type
_entity_poly.pdbx_seq_one_letter_code
_entity_poly.pdbx_strand_id
1 'polypeptide(L)'
;MLRIQVTIIVVFFSTPSFSSDTILWRESENSFIKIQDNNIDGTKLKKGDIAESELTEKLNSQPVEIDEQDILKFLSSIKIIKNKSTTEPLFTETQQNNLAKYLSIGLKKAKPHQDILFSLAKEKRTLGGLKKQTYFIAGRVFFNDGLLNLIIGEYNRIANSAYEMAYDPTNQGLVEYDFNYGERVVSKFPFNEKLAFTLSSVTMKSTRTDWVTVNVAELHKTPVSPDIIKEALKPHENTLIKRFKTLEKLRKEGLITQEEYEQKRKVLLSNL
;
A
#
# COMPACT_ATOMS: atom_id res chain seq x y z
N MET A 1 -43.72 49.19 27.85
CA MET A 1 -43.64 47.93 27.08
C MET A 1 -42.26 47.86 26.45
N LEU A 2 -41.39 46.95 26.91
CA LEU A 2 -40.07 46.71 26.31
C LEU A 2 -40.02 45.22 25.94
N ARG A 3 -39.98 44.91 24.64
CA ARG A 3 -39.86 43.53 24.14
C ARG A 3 -38.38 43.25 23.90
N ILE A 4 -37.79 42.39 24.72
CA ILE A 4 -36.44 41.86 24.52
C ILE A 4 -36.58 40.66 23.58
N GLN A 5 -36.08 40.78 22.34
CA GLN A 5 -35.90 39.63 21.47
C GLN A 5 -34.55 38.98 21.79
N VAL A 6 -34.60 37.76 22.33
CA VAL A 6 -33.42 36.90 22.51
C VAL A 6 -33.21 36.14 21.21
N THR A 7 -32.23 36.53 20.42
CA THR A 7 -31.78 35.75 19.26
C THR A 7 -30.81 34.69 19.74
N ILE A 8 -31.26 33.43 19.77
CA ILE A 8 -30.38 32.28 20.04
C ILE A 8 -29.63 31.98 18.75
N ILE A 9 -28.33 32.34 18.71
CA ILE A 9 -27.42 31.90 17.66
C ILE A 9 -27.00 30.47 17.99
N VAL A 10 -27.58 29.51 17.28
CA VAL A 10 -27.14 28.11 17.34
C VAL A 10 -25.88 27.99 16.50
N VAL A 11 -24.71 28.09 17.15
CA VAL A 11 -23.44 27.75 16.53
C VAL A 11 -23.36 26.23 16.45
N PHE A 12 -23.60 25.68 15.28
CA PHE A 12 -23.27 24.28 15.00
C PHE A 12 -21.75 24.15 14.99
N PHE A 13 -21.16 23.71 16.09
CA PHE A 13 -19.83 23.12 16.05
C PHE A 13 -19.94 21.78 15.34
N SER A 14 -19.84 21.79 14.01
CA SER A 14 -19.52 20.58 13.26
C SER A 14 -18.09 20.22 13.66
N THR A 15 -17.92 19.31 14.63
CA THR A 15 -16.63 18.66 14.81
C THR A 15 -16.33 17.95 13.49
N PRO A 16 -15.29 18.34 12.74
CA PRO A 16 -14.90 17.55 11.58
C PRO A 16 -14.52 16.16 12.11
N SER A 17 -15.31 15.17 11.73
CA SER A 17 -14.98 13.76 11.90
C SER A 17 -13.77 13.47 11.01
N PHE A 18 -12.58 13.78 11.49
CA PHE A 18 -11.34 13.39 10.83
C PHE A 18 -11.07 11.90 11.07
N SER A 19 -10.50 11.27 10.05
CA SER A 19 -10.15 9.85 9.95
C SER A 19 -11.29 8.88 9.58
N SER A 20 -11.43 8.65 8.28
CA SER A 20 -11.91 7.37 7.77
C SER A 20 -10.79 6.77 6.90
N ASP A 21 -9.99 5.89 7.50
CA ASP A 21 -9.11 5.00 6.74
C ASP A 21 -9.94 4.37 5.61
N THR A 22 -9.54 4.62 4.36
CA THR A 22 -10.26 4.09 3.20
C THR A 22 -9.47 2.93 2.64
N ILE A 23 -9.94 1.70 2.86
CA ILE A 23 -9.32 0.49 2.30
C ILE A 23 -9.54 0.47 0.79
N LEU A 24 -8.45 0.49 0.03
CA LEU A 24 -8.46 0.38 -1.44
C LEU A 24 -8.38 -1.08 -1.88
N TRP A 25 -7.62 -1.88 -1.14
CA TRP A 25 -7.42 -3.30 -1.39
C TRP A 25 -7.00 -4.03 -0.12
N ARG A 26 -7.44 -5.29 0.02
CA ARG A 26 -7.03 -6.18 1.11
C ARG A 26 -6.98 -7.62 0.62
N GLU A 27 -5.91 -8.31 0.99
CA GLU A 27 -5.75 -9.77 0.85
C GLU A 27 -5.78 -10.48 2.19
N SER A 28 -5.22 -9.85 3.23
CA SER A 28 -5.30 -10.28 4.62
C SER A 28 -5.24 -9.06 5.54
N GLU A 29 -5.42 -9.25 6.85
CA GLU A 29 -5.30 -8.15 7.83
C GLU A 29 -3.92 -7.45 7.80
N ASN A 30 -2.87 -8.12 7.32
CA ASN A 30 -1.52 -7.58 7.20
C ASN A 30 -1.05 -7.34 5.76
N SER A 31 -1.92 -7.56 4.77
CA SER A 31 -1.62 -7.36 3.35
C SER A 31 -2.74 -6.51 2.73
N PHE A 32 -2.52 -5.20 2.68
CA PHE A 32 -3.52 -4.21 2.28
C PHE A 32 -2.90 -2.93 1.71
N ILE A 33 -3.76 -2.15 1.07
CA ILE A 33 -3.49 -0.78 0.59
C ILE A 33 -4.65 0.10 1.06
N LYS A 34 -4.34 1.24 1.69
CA LYS A 34 -5.35 2.15 2.26
C LYS A 34 -4.95 3.62 2.09
N ILE A 35 -5.94 4.51 2.08
CA ILE A 35 -5.72 5.96 2.22
C ILE A 35 -5.78 6.30 3.71
N GLN A 36 -4.82 7.07 4.20
CA GLN A 36 -4.75 7.54 5.59
C GLN A 36 -4.22 8.97 5.66
N ASP A 37 -4.63 9.72 6.67
CA ASP A 37 -4.13 11.08 6.91
C ASP A 37 -2.62 11.07 7.21
N ASN A 38 -1.88 11.98 6.56
CA ASN A 38 -0.42 12.04 6.59
C ASN A 38 0.16 12.64 7.90
N ASN A 39 -0.71 13.10 8.80
CA ASN A 39 -0.36 13.63 10.12
C ASN A 39 -0.35 12.56 11.23
N ILE A 40 -0.61 11.29 10.89
CA ILE A 40 -0.56 10.15 11.83
C ILE A 40 0.84 9.48 11.82
N ASP A 41 1.90 10.27 11.62
CA ASP A 41 3.28 9.78 11.70
C ASP A 41 3.60 9.39 13.17
N GLY A 42 3.35 8.13 13.53
CA GLY A 42 3.88 7.44 14.73
C GLY A 42 3.52 8.00 16.10
N THR A 43 2.85 9.15 16.18
CA THR A 43 2.29 9.71 17.39
C THR A 43 0.83 9.31 17.46
N LYS A 44 0.48 8.47 18.44
CA LYS A 44 -0.91 8.30 18.85
C LYS A 44 -1.47 9.69 19.04
N LEU A 45 -2.43 10.09 18.19
CA LEU A 45 -3.19 11.32 18.35
C LEU A 45 -3.66 11.36 19.81
N LYS A 46 -3.03 12.22 20.62
CA LYS A 46 -3.65 12.62 21.87
C LYS A 46 -4.89 13.37 21.44
N LYS A 47 -6.03 12.74 21.69
CA LYS A 47 -7.38 13.22 21.41
C LYS A 47 -7.46 14.73 21.68
N GLY A 48 -7.44 15.56 20.63
CA GLY A 48 -7.75 17.00 20.72
C GLY A 48 -6.79 17.97 20.05
N ASP A 49 -5.50 17.66 19.86
CA ASP A 49 -4.51 18.74 19.63
C ASP A 49 -3.75 18.59 18.30
N ILE A 50 -4.42 18.85 17.18
CA ILE A 50 -3.73 19.29 15.95
C ILE A 50 -4.30 20.66 15.60
N ALA A 51 -3.47 21.70 15.69
CA ALA A 51 -3.87 23.02 15.24
C ALA A 51 -4.06 22.97 13.72
N GLU A 52 -5.09 23.66 13.21
CA GLU A 52 -5.40 23.76 11.77
C GLU A 52 -4.20 24.25 10.94
N SER A 53 -3.25 24.95 11.58
CA SER A 53 -1.97 25.35 11.00
C SER A 53 -1.00 24.20 10.70
N GLU A 54 -0.95 23.14 11.53
CA GLU A 54 -0.08 21.97 11.28
C GLU A 54 -0.60 21.09 10.13
N LEU A 55 -1.90 21.19 9.80
CA LEU A 55 -2.50 20.59 8.62
C LEU A 55 -2.05 21.26 7.31
N THR A 56 -1.61 22.52 7.35
CA THR A 56 -1.26 23.30 6.15
C THR A 56 0.19 23.14 5.66
N GLU A 57 1.13 22.69 6.50
CA GLU A 57 2.55 22.59 6.12
C GLU A 57 2.92 21.32 5.33
N LYS A 58 2.06 20.30 5.29
CA LYS A 58 2.32 19.01 4.62
C LYS A 58 1.27 18.65 3.57
N LEU A 59 0.73 19.64 2.86
CA LEU A 59 -0.25 19.37 1.81
C LEU A 59 0.43 18.77 0.57
N ASN A 60 -0.14 17.68 0.09
CA ASN A 60 0.18 17.01 -1.15
C ASN A 60 -0.58 17.67 -2.31
N SER A 61 -0.08 17.50 -3.53
CA SER A 61 -0.78 17.92 -4.76
C SER A 61 -1.85 16.91 -5.21
N GLN A 62 -2.46 16.18 -4.27
CA GLN A 62 -3.57 15.26 -4.50
C GLN A 62 -4.92 15.97 -4.32
N PRO A 63 -6.01 15.52 -4.96
CA PRO A 63 -6.09 14.35 -5.84
C PRO A 63 -5.42 14.57 -7.19
N VAL A 64 -4.87 13.50 -7.76
CA VAL A 64 -4.23 13.51 -9.08
C VAL A 64 -4.55 12.22 -9.84
N GLU A 65 -4.69 12.32 -11.16
CA GLU A 65 -4.83 11.18 -12.05
C GLU A 65 -3.47 10.82 -12.65
N ILE A 66 -2.99 9.61 -12.34
CA ILE A 66 -1.76 9.04 -12.91
C ILE A 66 -2.12 7.67 -13.48
N ASP A 67 -1.69 7.42 -14.73
CA ASP A 67 -1.97 6.17 -15.42
C ASP A 67 -1.32 4.97 -14.71
N GLU A 68 -2.04 3.85 -14.67
CA GLU A 68 -1.57 2.61 -14.05
C GLU A 68 -0.25 2.13 -14.67
N GLN A 69 -0.07 2.26 -15.99
CA GLN A 69 1.14 1.83 -16.68
C GLN A 69 2.36 2.66 -16.29
N ASP A 70 2.18 3.96 -16.04
CA ASP A 70 3.28 4.81 -15.60
C ASP A 70 3.69 4.51 -14.16
N ILE A 71 2.72 4.22 -13.28
CA ILE A 71 3.02 3.73 -11.93
C ILE A 71 3.72 2.36 -12.00
N LEU A 72 3.30 1.46 -12.90
CA LEU A 72 3.94 0.17 -13.10
C LEU A 72 5.39 0.31 -13.60
N LYS A 73 5.66 1.20 -14.57
CA LYS A 73 7.03 1.53 -15.01
C LYS A 73 7.89 2.02 -13.85
N PHE A 74 7.34 2.91 -13.02
CA PHE A 74 8.03 3.41 -11.84
C PHE A 74 8.38 2.27 -10.88
N LEU A 75 7.40 1.46 -10.45
CA LEU A 75 7.61 0.39 -9.48
C LEU A 75 8.55 -0.71 -9.99
N SER A 76 8.42 -1.11 -11.26
CA SER A 76 9.25 -2.14 -11.88
C SER A 76 10.71 -1.70 -12.08
N SER A 77 10.96 -0.38 -12.10
CA SER A 77 12.32 0.15 -12.25
C SER A 77 13.18 0.03 -11.00
N ILE A 78 12.56 -0.16 -9.83
CA ILE A 78 13.23 -0.13 -8.52
C ILE A 78 13.77 -1.51 -8.18
N LYS A 79 15.09 -1.61 -8.04
CA LYS A 79 15.78 -2.85 -7.70
C LYS A 79 16.62 -2.70 -6.44
N ILE A 80 16.77 -3.78 -5.70
CA ILE A 80 17.71 -3.90 -4.60
C ILE A 80 19.00 -4.55 -5.10
N ILE A 81 20.13 -3.95 -4.75
CA ILE A 81 21.46 -4.51 -5.01
C ILE A 81 21.76 -5.56 -3.93
N LYS A 82 21.87 -6.83 -4.31
CA LYS A 82 22.16 -7.93 -3.37
C LYS A 82 23.65 -8.19 -3.20
N ASN A 83 24.42 -8.02 -4.26
CA ASN A 83 25.88 -8.07 -4.24
C ASN A 83 26.43 -7.22 -5.39
N LYS A 84 27.74 -7.25 -5.64
CA LYS A 84 28.40 -6.38 -6.64
C LYS A 84 27.83 -6.50 -8.07
N SER A 85 27.18 -7.61 -8.41
CA SER A 85 26.72 -7.89 -9.78
C SER A 85 25.25 -8.30 -9.89
N THR A 86 24.56 -8.59 -8.79
CA THR A 86 23.16 -9.04 -8.82
C THR A 86 22.21 -8.03 -8.19
N THR A 87 21.08 -7.88 -8.87
CA THR A 87 19.95 -7.06 -8.41
C THR A 87 18.69 -7.92 -8.39
N GLU A 88 17.76 -7.59 -7.50
CA GLU A 88 16.41 -8.16 -7.51
C GLU A 88 15.36 -7.03 -7.50
N PRO A 89 14.16 -7.25 -8.07
CA PRO A 89 13.06 -6.29 -7.94
C PRO A 89 12.70 -6.05 -6.46
N LEU A 90 12.46 -4.79 -6.09
CA LEU A 90 12.01 -4.44 -4.74
C LEU A 90 10.66 -5.12 -4.41
N PHE A 91 9.73 -5.04 -5.35
CA PHE A 91 8.42 -5.68 -5.32
C PHE A 91 8.36 -6.85 -6.29
N THR A 92 7.63 -7.91 -5.96
CA THR A 92 7.29 -8.96 -6.93
C THR A 92 6.38 -8.42 -8.04
N GLU A 93 6.34 -9.05 -9.21
CA GLU A 93 5.46 -8.61 -10.32
C GLU A 93 3.99 -8.51 -9.90
N THR A 94 3.48 -9.46 -9.11
CA THR A 94 2.10 -9.39 -8.59
C THR A 94 1.90 -8.16 -7.68
N GLN A 95 2.88 -7.87 -6.81
CA GLN A 95 2.83 -6.67 -5.96
C GLN A 95 2.92 -5.39 -6.80
N GLN A 96 3.76 -5.35 -7.84
CA GLN A 96 3.88 -4.20 -8.73
C GLN A 96 2.55 -3.89 -9.44
N ASN A 97 1.89 -4.91 -9.99
CA ASN A 97 0.59 -4.75 -10.65
C ASN A 97 -0.51 -4.32 -9.67
N ASN A 98 -0.59 -4.96 -8.49
CA ASN A 98 -1.56 -4.58 -7.47
C ASN A 98 -1.33 -3.13 -7.00
N LEU A 99 -0.09 -2.78 -6.68
CA LEU A 99 0.25 -1.41 -6.31
C LEU A 99 -0.09 -0.43 -7.43
N ALA A 100 0.31 -0.69 -8.67
CA ALA A 100 0.03 0.22 -9.79
C ALA A 100 -1.47 0.55 -9.91
N LYS A 101 -2.32 -0.49 -9.92
CA LYS A 101 -3.78 -0.34 -9.97
C LYS A 101 -4.33 0.49 -8.80
N TYR A 102 -4.01 0.09 -7.57
CA TYR A 102 -4.61 0.72 -6.39
C TYR A 102 -3.98 2.06 -6.02
N LEU A 103 -2.74 2.33 -6.43
CA LEU A 103 -2.13 3.65 -6.34
C LEU A 103 -2.80 4.62 -7.33
N SER A 104 -3.07 4.21 -8.57
CA SER A 104 -3.82 5.05 -9.52
C SER A 104 -5.20 5.44 -8.97
N ILE A 105 -5.95 4.46 -8.45
CA ILE A 105 -7.25 4.68 -7.80
C ILE A 105 -7.10 5.56 -6.56
N GLY A 106 -6.10 5.29 -5.72
CA GLY A 106 -5.88 5.97 -4.46
C GLY A 106 -5.47 7.42 -4.64
N LEU A 107 -4.58 7.73 -5.59
CA LEU A 107 -4.08 9.08 -5.84
C LEU A 107 -5.19 9.99 -6.38
N LYS A 108 -6.14 9.42 -7.15
CA LYS A 108 -7.33 10.11 -7.64
C LYS A 108 -8.35 10.43 -6.53
N LYS A 109 -8.32 9.68 -5.42
CA LYS A 109 -9.27 9.80 -4.30
C LYS A 109 -8.70 10.54 -3.08
N ALA A 110 -7.40 10.43 -2.85
CA ALA A 110 -6.74 10.97 -1.67
C ALA A 110 -6.85 12.50 -1.63
N LYS A 111 -7.10 13.03 -0.43
CA LYS A 111 -7.11 14.47 -0.17
C LYS A 111 -5.67 15.00 -0.03
N PRO A 112 -5.46 16.33 -0.11
CA PRO A 112 -4.14 16.93 0.09
C PRO A 112 -3.41 16.51 1.38
N HIS A 113 -4.13 16.20 2.46
CA HIS A 113 -3.53 15.77 3.73
C HIS A 113 -3.43 14.24 3.86
N GLN A 114 -3.45 13.49 2.77
CA GLN A 114 -3.56 12.02 2.80
C GLN A 114 -2.48 11.32 2.00
N ASP A 115 -1.99 10.22 2.55
CA ASP A 115 -1.05 9.31 1.88
C ASP A 115 -1.75 8.00 1.58
N ILE A 116 -1.21 7.27 0.60
CA ILE A 116 -1.59 5.89 0.37
C ILE A 116 -0.57 5.02 1.10
N LEU A 117 -1.03 4.30 2.11
CA LEU A 117 -0.21 3.36 2.87
C LEU A 117 -0.40 1.96 2.31
N PHE A 118 0.68 1.18 2.31
CA PHE A 118 0.63 -0.23 1.96
C PHE A 118 1.42 -1.09 2.93
N SER A 119 0.95 -2.31 3.14
CA SER A 119 1.73 -3.43 3.65
C SER A 119 1.45 -4.63 2.75
N LEU A 120 2.49 -5.30 2.29
CA LEU A 120 2.35 -6.39 1.33
C LEU A 120 3.13 -7.61 1.82
N ALA A 121 2.43 -8.74 1.92
CA ALA A 121 3.05 -10.01 2.22
C ALA A 121 3.82 -10.54 0.99
N LYS A 122 4.96 -11.17 1.26
CA LYS A 122 5.77 -11.93 0.30
C LYS A 122 6.20 -13.23 0.95
N GLU A 123 5.88 -14.35 0.31
CA GLU A 123 6.37 -15.65 0.76
C GLU A 123 7.74 -15.93 0.14
N LYS A 124 8.69 -16.33 0.98
CA LYS A 124 9.97 -16.86 0.53
C LYS A 124 10.06 -18.32 0.93
N ARG A 125 10.37 -19.17 -0.04
CA ARG A 125 10.70 -20.57 0.19
C ARG A 125 12.22 -20.70 0.31
N THR A 126 12.67 -21.41 1.33
CA THR A 126 14.08 -21.73 1.59
C THR A 126 14.23 -23.24 1.75
N LEU A 127 15.48 -23.74 1.79
CA LEU A 127 15.79 -25.18 1.91
C LEU A 127 15.08 -26.03 0.84
N GLY A 128 15.26 -25.69 -0.44
CA GLY A 128 14.69 -26.46 -1.56
C GLY A 128 13.15 -26.46 -1.64
N GLY A 129 12.47 -25.59 -0.88
CA GLY A 129 11.00 -25.52 -0.87
C GLY A 129 10.36 -25.97 0.45
N LEU A 130 11.13 -26.59 1.35
CA LEU A 130 10.63 -27.19 2.59
C LEU A 130 10.21 -26.15 3.63
N LYS A 131 10.92 -25.02 3.71
CA LYS A 131 10.63 -23.96 4.68
C LYS A 131 10.00 -22.76 3.98
N LYS A 132 8.76 -22.46 4.34
CA LYS A 132 8.04 -21.26 3.93
C LYS A 132 8.14 -20.23 5.04
N GLN A 133 8.49 -19.00 4.67
CA GLN A 133 8.53 -17.86 5.59
C GLN A 133 7.85 -16.68 4.92
N THR A 134 6.92 -16.05 5.63
CA THR A 134 6.28 -14.81 5.20
C THR A 134 7.13 -13.63 5.64
N TYR A 135 7.32 -12.70 4.72
CA TYR A 135 7.97 -11.42 4.90
C TYR A 135 7.01 -10.31 4.52
N PHE A 136 7.16 -9.14 5.12
CA PHE A 136 6.38 -7.96 4.76
C PHE A 136 7.27 -6.83 4.25
N ILE A 137 6.73 -6.08 3.30
CA ILE A 137 7.20 -4.76 2.90
C ILE A 137 6.09 -3.76 3.15
N ALA A 138 6.40 -2.66 3.81
CA ALA A 138 5.45 -1.60 4.12
C ALA A 138 6.02 -0.24 3.79
N GLY A 139 5.15 0.69 3.42
CA GLY A 139 5.56 2.02 3.01
C GLY A 139 4.38 2.90 2.69
N ARG A 140 4.70 4.08 2.15
CA ARG A 140 3.71 5.07 1.74
C ARG A 140 4.03 5.67 0.40
N VAL A 141 2.97 6.10 -0.28
CA VAL A 141 3.01 6.77 -1.57
C VAL A 141 2.16 8.03 -1.53
N PHE A 142 2.68 9.10 -2.12
CA PHE A 142 1.95 10.34 -2.29
C PHE A 142 2.47 11.10 -3.51
N PHE A 143 1.69 12.08 -3.96
CA PHE A 143 2.06 12.93 -5.08
C PHE A 143 2.22 14.37 -4.61
N ASN A 144 3.35 14.99 -4.92
CA ASN A 144 3.61 16.38 -4.57
C ASN A 144 4.54 17.05 -5.59
N ASP A 145 4.19 18.26 -6.01
CA ASP A 145 4.99 19.10 -6.90
C ASP A 145 5.46 18.38 -8.19
N GLY A 146 4.55 17.64 -8.83
CA GLY A 146 4.86 16.89 -10.07
C GLY A 146 5.60 15.57 -9.84
N LEU A 147 5.95 15.25 -8.60
CA LEU A 147 6.71 14.05 -8.24
C LEU A 147 5.79 13.00 -7.62
N LEU A 148 5.89 11.77 -8.12
CA LEU A 148 5.42 10.59 -7.41
C LEU A 148 6.50 10.19 -6.39
N ASN A 149 6.10 10.13 -5.13
CA ASN A 149 6.98 9.86 -3.99
C ASN A 149 6.63 8.48 -3.41
N LEU A 150 7.65 7.64 -3.21
CA LEU A 150 7.57 6.37 -2.49
C LEU A 150 8.54 6.40 -1.32
N ILE A 151 8.05 6.16 -0.10
CA ILE A 151 8.89 5.96 1.09
C ILE A 151 8.75 4.51 1.54
N ILE A 152 9.88 3.82 1.66
CA ILE A 152 9.98 2.44 2.13
C ILE A 152 10.18 2.49 3.64
N GLY A 153 9.12 2.18 4.40
CA GLY A 153 9.17 2.21 5.86
C GLY A 153 9.73 0.92 6.45
N GLU A 154 9.36 -0.21 5.88
CA GLU A 154 9.76 -1.51 6.38
C GLU A 154 10.01 -2.48 5.22
N TYR A 155 11.09 -3.24 5.33
CA TYR A 155 11.50 -4.19 4.29
C TYR A 155 11.97 -5.49 4.92
N ASN A 156 11.50 -6.62 4.37
CA ASN A 156 11.81 -7.96 4.85
C ASN A 156 11.50 -8.18 6.35
N ARG A 157 10.44 -7.54 6.88
CA ARG A 157 9.96 -7.86 8.23
C ARG A 157 9.45 -9.30 8.25
N ILE A 158 9.99 -10.10 9.15
CA ILE A 158 9.64 -11.51 9.26
C ILE A 158 8.32 -11.65 10.03
N ALA A 159 7.37 -12.42 9.48
CA ALA A 159 6.20 -12.87 10.23
C ALA A 159 6.64 -13.78 11.38
N ASN A 160 6.19 -13.48 12.60
CA ASN A 160 6.47 -14.29 13.77
C ASN A 160 5.55 -15.50 13.81
N SER A 161 5.92 -16.56 13.09
CA SER A 161 5.12 -17.78 12.95
C SER A 161 4.77 -18.44 14.28
N ALA A 162 5.67 -18.39 15.27
CA ALA A 162 5.42 -18.99 16.58
C ALA A 162 4.36 -18.19 17.36
N TYR A 163 4.40 -16.86 17.26
CA TYR A 163 3.39 -15.98 17.83
C TYR A 163 2.04 -16.14 17.10
N GLU A 164 2.04 -16.17 15.77
CA GLU A 164 0.84 -16.44 14.97
C GLU A 164 0.23 -17.79 15.32
N MET A 165 1.01 -18.86 15.46
CA MET A 165 0.48 -20.17 15.88
C MET A 165 -0.13 -20.17 17.29
N ALA A 166 0.38 -19.33 18.20
CA ALA A 166 -0.10 -19.25 19.57
C ALA A 166 -1.39 -18.43 19.70
N TYR A 167 -1.54 -17.36 18.91
CA TYR A 167 -2.62 -16.39 19.03
C TYR A 167 -3.64 -16.44 17.88
N ASP A 168 -3.30 -17.08 16.78
CA ASP A 168 -4.15 -17.36 15.62
C ASP A 168 -3.82 -18.75 15.02
N PRO A 169 -4.06 -19.84 15.75
CA PRO A 169 -3.77 -21.19 15.27
C PRO A 169 -4.55 -21.56 14.01
N THR A 170 -5.66 -20.85 13.74
CA THR A 170 -6.49 -21.01 12.54
C THR A 170 -5.99 -20.23 11.33
N ASN A 171 -4.97 -19.38 11.51
CA ASN A 171 -4.43 -18.48 10.50
C ASN A 171 -5.53 -17.63 9.80
N GLN A 172 -6.48 -17.16 10.61
CA GLN A 172 -7.60 -16.30 10.17
C GLN A 172 -7.17 -14.83 9.98
N GLY A 173 -5.94 -14.48 10.34
CA GLY A 173 -5.40 -13.13 10.33
C GLY A 173 -5.65 -12.36 11.64
N LEU A 174 -5.86 -13.04 12.77
CA LEU A 174 -6.15 -12.37 14.06
C LEU A 174 -4.93 -11.65 14.66
N VAL A 175 -3.72 -12.01 14.22
CA VAL A 175 -2.50 -11.30 14.61
C VAL A 175 -2.27 -10.13 13.67
N GLU A 176 -2.49 -8.92 14.16
CA GLU A 176 -2.17 -7.68 13.47
C GLU A 176 -0.72 -7.24 13.76
N TYR A 177 -0.03 -6.79 12.71
CA TYR A 177 1.31 -6.21 12.83
C TYR A 177 1.23 -4.69 12.75
N ASP A 178 1.87 -4.03 13.69
CA ASP A 178 2.12 -2.60 13.62
C ASP A 178 3.32 -2.33 12.70
N PHE A 179 3.07 -1.82 11.49
CA PHE A 179 4.08 -1.60 10.44
C PHE A 179 4.60 -0.16 10.47
N ASN A 180 5.91 -0.01 10.22
CA ASN A 180 6.45 1.29 9.85
C ASN A 180 6.14 1.58 8.38
N TYR A 181 5.32 2.58 8.10
CA TYR A 181 5.01 3.04 6.73
C TYR A 181 5.98 4.11 6.21
N GLY A 182 7.06 4.38 6.94
CA GLY A 182 8.07 5.37 6.60
C GLY A 182 7.69 6.76 7.09
N GLU A 183 8.66 7.63 7.31
CA GLU A 183 8.44 8.98 7.81
C GLU A 183 8.78 10.02 6.73
N ARG A 184 7.96 11.07 6.62
CA ARG A 184 8.28 12.23 5.76
C ARG A 184 9.43 13.07 6.32
N VAL A 185 9.75 12.88 7.60
CA VAL A 185 10.96 13.40 8.25
C VAL A 185 12.05 12.33 8.26
N VAL A 186 13.28 12.68 8.65
CA VAL A 186 14.38 11.72 8.72
C VAL A 186 14.05 10.62 9.73
N SER A 187 13.89 9.40 9.24
CA SER A 187 13.62 8.22 10.08
C SER A 187 14.81 7.90 10.98
N LYS A 188 14.54 7.54 12.24
CA LYS A 188 15.55 7.01 13.16
C LYS A 188 16.07 5.62 12.76
N PHE A 189 15.26 4.87 12.03
CA PHE A 189 15.56 3.52 11.56
C PHE A 189 15.24 3.43 10.06
N PRO A 190 16.04 4.08 9.19
CA PRO A 190 15.76 4.10 7.78
C PRO A 190 16.00 2.73 7.16
N PHE A 191 15.25 2.44 6.11
CA PHE A 191 15.58 1.38 5.17
C PHE A 191 17.04 1.53 4.70
N ASN A 192 17.81 0.44 4.77
CA ASN A 192 19.27 0.45 4.63
C ASN A 192 19.80 -0.36 3.44
N GLU A 193 18.93 -0.96 2.64
CA GLU A 193 19.34 -1.67 1.43
C GLU A 193 19.71 -0.66 0.34
N LYS A 194 20.67 -1.03 -0.51
CA LYS A 194 21.07 -0.19 -1.65
C LYS A 194 20.11 -0.39 -2.82
N LEU A 195 19.59 0.70 -3.35
CA LEU A 195 18.73 0.68 -4.53
C LEU A 195 19.51 0.95 -5.82
N ALA A 196 19.05 0.34 -6.90
CA ALA A 196 19.42 0.64 -8.28
C ALA A 196 18.14 0.86 -9.10
N PHE A 197 18.22 1.75 -10.08
CA PHE A 197 17.09 2.09 -10.94
C PHE A 197 17.40 1.73 -12.39
N THR A 198 16.42 1.13 -13.07
CA THR A 198 16.54 0.89 -14.52
C THR A 198 16.09 2.10 -15.35
N LEU A 199 15.37 3.05 -14.73
CA LEU A 199 14.94 4.30 -15.35
C LEU A 199 15.76 5.45 -14.77
N SER A 200 16.34 6.28 -15.64
CA SER A 200 17.16 7.44 -15.23
C SER A 200 16.34 8.58 -14.60
N SER A 201 15.03 8.63 -14.87
CA SER A 201 14.08 9.58 -14.29
C SER A 201 13.75 9.27 -12.83
N VAL A 202 14.08 8.05 -12.36
CA VAL A 202 13.84 7.60 -11.00
C VAL A 202 15.09 7.86 -10.17
N THR A 203 14.92 8.58 -9.07
CA THR A 203 16.03 9.04 -8.23
C THR A 203 15.71 8.91 -6.75
N MET A 204 16.74 8.91 -5.91
CA MET A 204 16.58 9.06 -4.47
C MET A 204 16.35 10.52 -4.11
N LYS A 205 15.44 10.79 -3.17
CA LYS A 205 15.40 12.09 -2.50
C LYS A 205 16.76 12.33 -1.84
N SER A 206 17.30 13.54 -2.01
CA SER A 206 18.59 13.92 -1.43
C SER A 206 18.65 13.55 0.06
N THR A 207 19.81 13.03 0.49
CA THR A 207 20.12 12.59 1.86
C THR A 207 19.29 11.43 2.44
N ARG A 208 18.40 10.82 1.65
CA ARG A 208 17.55 9.69 2.08
C ARG A 208 17.93 8.40 1.38
N THR A 209 17.83 7.28 2.11
CA THR A 209 18.07 5.92 1.58
C THR A 209 16.77 5.16 1.31
N ASP A 210 15.65 5.68 1.79
CA ASP A 210 14.34 5.04 1.84
C ASP A 210 13.29 5.74 0.96
N TRP A 211 13.60 6.92 0.42
CA TRP A 211 12.66 7.77 -0.29
C TRP A 211 13.03 7.89 -1.77
N VAL A 212 12.23 7.26 -2.62
CA VAL A 212 12.36 7.25 -4.08
C VAL A 212 11.38 8.25 -4.69
N THR A 213 11.82 8.99 -5.70
CA THR A 213 11.01 9.99 -6.40
C THR A 213 11.14 9.86 -7.92
N VAL A 214 10.07 10.19 -8.63
CA VAL A 214 10.07 10.27 -10.09
C VAL A 214 9.17 11.41 -10.57
N ASN A 215 9.61 12.12 -11.61
CA ASN A 215 8.76 13.09 -12.31
C ASN A 215 7.78 12.34 -13.24
N VAL A 216 6.49 12.51 -13.00
CA VAL A 216 5.44 11.80 -13.74
C VAL A 216 5.44 12.19 -15.23
N ALA A 217 5.76 13.44 -15.55
CA ALA A 217 5.88 13.89 -16.93
C ALA A 217 6.99 13.17 -17.72
N GLU A 218 7.99 12.63 -17.04
CA GLU A 218 9.08 11.85 -17.65
C GLU A 218 8.70 10.38 -17.85
N LEU A 219 7.83 9.82 -17.00
CA LEU A 219 7.30 8.46 -17.17
C LEU A 219 6.47 8.33 -18.45
N HIS A 220 5.62 9.33 -18.73
CA HIS A 220 4.80 9.39 -19.94
C HIS A 220 5.65 9.41 -21.23
N LYS A 221 6.82 10.05 -21.19
CA LYS A 221 7.74 10.17 -22.34
C LYS A 221 8.56 8.91 -22.58
N THR A 222 8.62 8.00 -21.60
CA THR A 222 9.42 6.79 -21.70
C THR A 222 8.64 5.71 -22.47
N PRO A 223 9.12 5.29 -23.65
CA PRO A 223 8.44 4.25 -24.43
C PRO A 223 8.41 2.93 -23.65
N VAL A 224 7.23 2.30 -23.59
CA VAL A 224 7.07 1.00 -22.95
C VAL A 224 7.82 -0.04 -23.79
N SER A 225 8.78 -0.75 -23.21
CA SER A 225 9.45 -1.85 -23.91
C SER A 225 8.43 -2.93 -24.32
N PRO A 226 8.49 -3.51 -25.54
CA PRO A 226 7.57 -4.54 -25.99
C PRO A 226 7.49 -5.77 -25.08
N ASP A 227 8.53 -6.06 -24.30
CA ASP A 227 8.53 -7.16 -23.33
C ASP A 227 7.64 -6.88 -22.12
N ILE A 228 7.57 -5.63 -21.66
CA ILE A 228 6.64 -5.20 -20.59
C ILE A 228 5.20 -5.24 -21.12
N ILE A 229 4.98 -4.85 -22.38
CA ILE A 229 3.68 -4.91 -23.04
C ILE A 229 3.23 -6.37 -23.21
N LYS A 230 4.11 -7.30 -23.59
CA LYS A 230 3.78 -8.74 -23.71
C LYS A 230 3.50 -9.41 -22.36
N GLU A 231 4.18 -9.00 -21.29
CA GLU A 231 3.93 -9.48 -19.92
C GLU A 231 2.59 -8.93 -19.37
N ALA A 232 2.30 -7.65 -19.61
CA ALA A 232 1.06 -6.98 -19.20
C ALA A 232 -0.17 -7.32 -20.06
N LEU A 233 0.01 -7.72 -21.33
CA LEU A 233 -1.05 -8.14 -22.26
C LEU A 233 -1.30 -9.66 -22.27
N LYS A 234 -0.53 -10.46 -21.52
CA LYS A 234 -1.01 -11.82 -21.22
C LYS A 234 -2.40 -11.65 -20.59
N PRO A 235 -3.44 -12.40 -21.02
CA PRO A 235 -4.69 -12.43 -20.31
C PRO A 235 -4.37 -12.95 -18.91
N HIS A 236 -4.14 -12.02 -17.98
CA HIS A 236 -3.90 -12.36 -16.60
C HIS A 236 -5.21 -12.95 -16.17
N GLU A 237 -5.25 -14.29 -16.07
CA GLU A 237 -6.41 -15.02 -15.60
C GLU A 237 -6.92 -14.26 -14.38
N ASN A 238 -8.11 -13.66 -14.55
CA ASN A 238 -8.64 -12.63 -13.67
C ASN A 238 -8.42 -13.16 -12.24
N THR A 239 -7.78 -12.41 -11.34
CA THR A 239 -7.42 -12.91 -10.00
C THR A 239 -8.63 -13.53 -9.29
N LEU A 240 -9.83 -13.07 -9.66
CA LEU A 240 -11.12 -13.66 -9.37
C LEU A 240 -11.29 -15.12 -9.88
N ILE A 241 -11.05 -15.38 -11.17
CA ILE A 241 -11.04 -16.72 -11.78
C ILE A 241 -10.04 -17.64 -11.07
N LYS A 242 -8.84 -17.14 -10.75
CA LYS A 242 -7.85 -17.91 -9.98
C LYS A 242 -8.35 -18.24 -8.57
N ARG A 243 -9.00 -17.30 -7.88
CA ARG A 243 -9.64 -17.54 -6.57
C ARG A 243 -10.77 -18.56 -6.67
N PHE A 244 -11.62 -18.50 -7.70
CA PHE A 244 -12.67 -19.50 -7.94
C PHE A 244 -12.11 -20.88 -8.25
N LYS A 245 -11.05 -20.99 -9.06
CA LYS A 245 -10.37 -22.26 -9.35
C LYS A 245 -9.75 -22.88 -8.10
N THR A 246 -9.12 -22.07 -7.26
CA THR A 246 -8.58 -22.53 -5.96
C THR A 246 -9.70 -23.03 -5.05
N LEU A 247 -10.81 -22.28 -4.95
CA LEU A 247 -11.96 -22.67 -4.13
C LEU A 247 -12.57 -24.01 -4.60
N GLU A 248 -12.69 -24.21 -5.91
CA GLU A 248 -13.18 -25.46 -6.49
C GLU A 248 -12.22 -26.64 -6.24
N LYS A 249 -10.91 -26.39 -6.31
CA LYS A 249 -9.87 -27.39 -6.01
C LYS A 249 -9.93 -27.84 -4.56
N LEU A 250 -10.02 -26.90 -3.60
CA LEU A 250 -10.13 -27.22 -2.17
C LEU A 250 -11.35 -28.09 -1.87
N ARG A 251 -12.47 -27.82 -2.53
CA ARG A 251 -13.70 -28.64 -2.42
C ARG A 251 -13.50 -30.04 -2.99
N LYS A 252 -12.88 -30.16 -4.17
CA LYS A 252 -12.59 -31.46 -4.81
C LYS A 252 -11.62 -32.30 -3.99
N GLU A 253 -10.67 -31.67 -3.31
CA GLU A 253 -9.71 -32.33 -2.41
C GLU A 253 -10.30 -32.65 -1.03
N GLY A 254 -11.56 -32.29 -0.76
CA GLY A 254 -12.23 -32.54 0.53
C GLY A 254 -11.70 -31.68 1.69
N LEU A 255 -10.95 -30.62 1.39
CA LEU A 255 -10.36 -29.71 2.39
C LEU A 255 -11.36 -28.68 2.92
N ILE A 256 -12.49 -28.49 2.22
CA ILE A 256 -13.61 -27.67 2.66
C ILE A 256 -14.93 -28.40 2.39
N THR A 257 -15.92 -28.15 3.23
CA THR A 257 -17.27 -28.66 3.07
C THR A 257 -18.02 -27.93 1.95
N GLN A 258 -19.15 -28.51 1.49
CA GLN A 258 -20.00 -27.88 0.48
C GLN A 258 -20.58 -26.54 0.97
N GLU A 259 -20.95 -26.46 2.25
CA GLU A 259 -21.47 -25.23 2.86
C GLU A 259 -20.42 -24.13 2.95
N GLU A 260 -19.18 -24.46 3.35
CA GLU A 260 -18.06 -23.51 3.36
C GLU A 260 -17.71 -23.02 1.95
N TYR A 261 -17.77 -23.91 0.95
CA TYR A 261 -17.58 -23.55 -0.45
C TYR A 261 -18.62 -22.51 -0.89
N GLU A 262 -19.91 -22.74 -0.60
CA GLU A 262 -20.99 -21.84 -1.00
C GLU A 262 -20.92 -20.47 -0.30
N GLN A 263 -20.58 -20.44 0.99
CA GLN A 263 -20.37 -19.20 1.74
C GLN A 263 -19.21 -18.39 1.17
N LYS A 264 -18.04 -19.02 0.97
CA LYS A 264 -16.86 -18.34 0.41
C LYS A 264 -17.10 -17.89 -1.04
N ARG A 265 -17.86 -18.65 -1.82
CA ARG A 265 -18.28 -18.27 -3.19
C ARG A 265 -19.18 -17.02 -3.17
N LYS A 266 -20.13 -16.92 -2.24
CA LYS A 266 -20.98 -15.73 -2.07
C LYS A 266 -20.15 -14.49 -1.70
N VAL A 267 -19.20 -14.62 -0.78
CA VAL A 267 -18.28 -13.52 -0.39
C VAL A 267 -17.41 -13.08 -1.57
N LEU A 268 -16.93 -14.02 -2.39
CA LEU A 268 -16.17 -13.69 -3.60
C LEU A 268 -17.03 -12.95 -4.64
N LEU A 269 -18.33 -13.27 -4.73
CA LEU A 269 -19.26 -12.62 -5.64
C LEU A 269 -19.75 -11.25 -5.14
N SER A 270 -19.81 -11.01 -3.84
CA SER A 270 -20.18 -9.70 -3.27
C SER A 270 -19.06 -8.66 -3.39
N ASN A 271 -17.84 -9.09 -3.69
CA ASN A 271 -16.66 -8.24 -3.87
C ASN A 271 -16.39 -7.90 -5.36
N LEU A 272 -17.36 -8.16 -6.24
CA LEU A 272 -17.35 -7.75 -7.65
C LEU A 272 -17.75 -6.29 -7.83
#